data_AF-A0A7C1P865-F1
#
_entry.id   AF-A0A7C1P865-F1
#
_cell.length_a   1.000
_cell.length_b   1.000
_cell.length_c   1.000
_cell.angle_alpha   90.00
_cell.angle_beta   90.00
_cell.angle_gamma   90.00
#
_symmetry.space_group_name_H-M   'P 1'
#
loop_
_entity.id
_entity.type
_entity.pdbx_description
1 polymer ?
#
loop_
_entity_poly.entity_id
_entity_poly.type
_entity_poly.pdbx_seq_one_letter_code
_entity_poly.pdbx_strand_id
1 'polypeptide(L)'
;AKLEAFQDGHIDGHSPLLSGRDLNGYLSARIRTDHECTSAAEAMEKIRKGMHILVREGSVSKDLHALMPILTERLSPFLALCTDDRNPLDIAEQGHLDYMIREAIRNGVEPLAVYRAASISAARAFGLRDRGLVAPGWRADLVVVDSLESCKAEMVFSAGRRVTDALFATRKPVAPVGLDSVKARVVKAADFGVPVAEGETPVIGVMPGKIITEHRRYRLPTSGNQTSVDLANDVIKVAVIERHGKNGNHANGFVQGFGLKKGAIASTVGHDSHNICVVGVSEEDMALAANRLGEIKGGFVVVENGKVSGEIPLPVAGLMSLEPYENVRDTLHSLRKAAYALGTTLEEPFLQVAFLPLPVIPHLKISDKGMVDVDQFRLIG
;
A
#
# COMPACT_ATOMS: atom_id res chain seq x y z
N ALA A 1 -8.85 25.53 0.72
CA ALA A 1 -8.03 24.88 -0.33
C ALA A 1 -8.57 23.50 -0.76
N LYS A 2 -8.12 22.33 -0.24
CA LYS A 2 -8.59 21.01 -0.77
C LYS A 2 -10.09 20.78 -0.58
N LEU A 3 -10.61 20.83 0.65
CA LEU A 3 -12.04 20.65 0.92
C LEU A 3 -12.91 21.67 0.16
N GLU A 4 -12.39 22.88 -0.01
CA GLU A 4 -13.02 23.96 -0.76
C GLU A 4 -13.13 23.67 -2.27
N ALA A 5 -12.08 23.09 -2.86
CA ALA A 5 -12.06 22.73 -4.27
C ALA A 5 -13.06 21.62 -4.64
N PHE A 6 -13.52 20.84 -3.67
CA PHE A 6 -14.43 19.69 -3.87
C PHE A 6 -15.78 19.85 -3.16
N GLN A 7 -16.16 21.05 -2.72
CA GLN A 7 -17.41 21.27 -1.93
C GLN A 7 -18.69 20.84 -2.64
N ASP A 8 -18.69 20.90 -3.97
CA ASP A 8 -19.81 20.55 -4.85
C ASP A 8 -19.69 19.13 -5.42
N GLY A 9 -18.64 18.40 -5.06
CA GLY A 9 -18.35 17.05 -5.53
C GLY A 9 -18.45 16.00 -4.44
N HIS A 10 -18.15 14.76 -4.83
CA HIS A 10 -17.89 13.69 -3.87
C HIS A 10 -16.55 13.93 -3.17
N ILE A 11 -16.51 13.74 -1.85
CA ILE A 11 -15.28 13.86 -1.06
C ILE A 11 -15.02 12.51 -0.39
N ASP A 12 -14.00 11.83 -0.90
CA ASP A 12 -13.53 10.58 -0.32
C ASP A 12 -12.78 10.81 0.99
N GLY A 13 -12.88 9.82 1.88
CA GLY A 13 -12.21 9.86 3.17
C GLY A 13 -11.12 8.81 3.34
N HIS A 14 -10.27 9.13 4.29
CA HIS A 14 -9.16 8.35 4.81
C HIS A 14 -9.04 8.74 6.28
N SER A 15 -9.51 7.87 7.18
CA SER A 15 -9.74 8.22 8.59
C SER A 15 -9.38 7.08 9.55
N PRO A 16 -8.13 6.57 9.53
CA PRO A 16 -7.72 5.44 10.36
C PRO A 16 -7.92 5.78 11.85
N LEU A 17 -8.60 4.89 12.59
CA LEU A 17 -8.84 4.99 14.04
C LEU A 17 -9.67 6.22 14.50
N LEU A 18 -10.16 7.04 13.57
CA LEU A 18 -10.92 8.25 13.89
C LEU A 18 -12.30 7.88 14.46
N SER A 19 -12.61 8.38 15.66
CA SER A 19 -13.81 8.02 16.41
C SER A 19 -14.43 9.22 17.14
N GLY A 20 -15.57 9.01 17.79
CA GLY A 20 -16.14 9.97 18.73
C GLY A 20 -16.50 11.33 18.09
N ARG A 21 -16.14 12.42 18.77
CA ARG A 21 -16.45 13.78 18.31
C ARG A 21 -15.58 14.22 17.14
N ASP A 22 -14.37 13.70 17.03
CA ASP A 22 -13.46 14.03 15.93
C ASP A 22 -13.98 13.46 14.61
N LEU A 23 -14.50 12.22 14.65
CA LEU A 23 -15.24 11.65 13.53
C LEU A 23 -16.47 12.50 13.15
N ASN A 24 -17.19 13.05 14.12
CA ASN A 24 -18.31 13.94 13.81
C ASN A 24 -17.83 15.20 13.07
N GLY A 25 -16.73 15.81 13.51
CA GLY A 25 -16.12 16.96 12.83
C GLY A 25 -15.70 16.64 11.39
N TYR A 26 -15.09 15.48 11.17
CA TYR A 26 -14.71 14.98 9.85
C TYR A 26 -15.94 14.80 8.93
N LEU A 27 -17.01 14.21 9.45
CA LEU A 27 -18.27 14.05 8.72
C LEU A 27 -18.99 15.39 8.49
N SER A 28 -18.87 16.37 9.39
CA SER A 28 -19.41 17.72 9.18
C SER A 28 -18.74 18.43 7.99
N ALA A 29 -17.52 18.03 7.62
CA ALA A 29 -16.85 18.49 6.40
C ALA A 29 -17.31 17.77 5.11
N ARG A 30 -18.38 16.97 5.17
CA ARG A 30 -19.00 16.23 4.05
C ARG A 30 -18.17 15.08 3.48
N ILE A 31 -17.17 14.61 4.20
CA ILE A 31 -16.45 13.39 3.86
C ILE A 31 -17.35 12.19 4.18
N ARG A 32 -17.50 11.24 3.25
CA ARG A 32 -18.57 10.22 3.34
C ARG A 32 -18.15 8.77 3.13
N THR A 33 -16.91 8.52 2.75
CA THR A 33 -16.36 7.16 2.54
C THR A 33 -15.11 6.96 3.38
N ASP A 34 -14.83 5.72 3.77
CA ASP A 34 -13.58 5.36 4.42
C ASP A 34 -13.18 3.93 4.05
N HIS A 35 -11.89 3.73 3.75
CA HIS A 35 -11.29 2.41 3.50
C HIS A 35 -10.34 1.96 4.63
N GLU A 36 -10.18 2.77 5.69
CA GLU A 36 -9.13 2.58 6.70
C GLU A 36 -9.57 1.78 7.93
N CYS A 37 -10.78 1.24 7.92
CA CYS A 37 -11.29 0.44 9.04
C CYS A 37 -10.53 -0.87 9.16
N THR A 38 -9.95 -1.13 10.33
CA THR A 38 -9.21 -2.39 10.61
C THR A 38 -9.97 -3.34 11.54
N SER A 39 -11.18 -2.94 11.97
CA SER A 39 -12.06 -3.77 12.79
C SER A 39 -13.53 -3.52 12.50
N ALA A 40 -14.36 -4.56 12.68
CA ALA A 40 -15.81 -4.44 12.59
C ALA A 40 -16.38 -3.39 13.56
N ALA A 41 -15.78 -3.23 14.75
CA ALA A 41 -16.25 -2.26 15.74
C ALA A 41 -16.10 -0.80 15.25
N GLU A 42 -14.92 -0.48 14.71
CA GLU A 42 -14.63 0.83 14.11
C GLU A 42 -15.56 1.11 12.92
N ALA A 43 -15.68 0.16 12.00
CA ALA A 43 -16.55 0.27 10.85
C ALA A 43 -18.02 0.47 11.25
N MET A 44 -18.50 -0.24 12.28
CA MET A 44 -19.85 -0.08 12.79
C MET A 44 -20.11 1.29 13.41
N GLU A 45 -19.14 1.91 14.07
CA GLU A 45 -19.30 3.30 14.54
C GLU A 45 -19.47 4.26 13.35
N LYS A 46 -18.59 4.13 12.35
CA LYS A 46 -18.61 4.96 11.14
C LYS A 46 -19.93 4.79 10.35
N ILE A 47 -20.41 3.56 10.19
CA ILE A 47 -21.72 3.27 9.55
C ILE A 47 -22.87 3.91 10.33
N ARG A 48 -22.89 3.79 11.67
CA ARG A 48 -23.94 4.41 12.51
C ARG A 48 -23.98 5.93 12.39
N LYS A 49 -22.88 6.57 11.99
CA LYS A 49 -22.77 8.00 11.72
C LYS A 49 -22.99 8.38 10.25
N GLY A 50 -23.40 7.43 9.41
CA GLY A 50 -23.79 7.66 8.01
C GLY A 50 -22.63 7.62 7.01
N MET A 51 -21.49 7.02 7.38
CA MET A 51 -20.35 6.83 6.50
C MET A 51 -20.51 5.53 5.70
N HIS A 52 -20.09 5.53 4.43
CA HIS A 52 -19.91 4.32 3.65
C HIS A 52 -18.54 3.72 3.95
N ILE A 53 -18.48 2.42 4.16
CA ILE A 53 -17.22 1.71 4.40
C ILE A 53 -16.83 0.95 3.14
N LEU A 54 -15.64 1.24 2.64
CA LEU A 54 -15.00 0.51 1.57
C LEU A 54 -14.18 -0.61 2.25
N VAL A 55 -14.73 -1.81 2.30
CA VAL A 55 -14.05 -2.98 2.85
C VAL A 55 -12.87 -3.28 1.94
N ARG A 56 -11.64 -3.18 2.45
CA ARG A 56 -10.43 -3.36 1.65
C ARG A 56 -9.76 -4.72 1.81
N GLU A 57 -9.13 -5.17 0.74
CA GLU A 57 -8.24 -6.33 0.72
C GLU A 57 -7.07 -6.10 -0.25
N GLY A 58 -6.14 -5.27 0.21
CA GLY A 58 -4.90 -4.99 -0.50
C GLY A 58 -3.79 -5.98 -0.14
N SER A 59 -2.62 -5.78 -0.75
CA SER A 59 -1.46 -6.64 -0.54
C SER A 59 -0.91 -6.58 0.89
N VAL A 60 -0.95 -5.40 1.52
CA VAL A 60 -0.48 -5.14 2.90
C VAL A 60 -1.53 -4.45 3.76
N SER A 61 -2.79 -4.48 3.30
CA SER A 61 -3.98 -3.93 3.94
C SER A 61 -5.12 -4.97 3.91
N LYS A 62 -4.88 -6.10 4.58
CA LYS A 62 -5.74 -7.29 4.56
C LYS A 62 -6.84 -7.21 5.63
N ASP A 63 -7.86 -6.39 5.38
CA ASP A 63 -8.93 -6.10 6.34
C ASP A 63 -10.23 -6.87 6.08
N LEU A 64 -10.34 -7.62 4.97
CA LEU A 64 -11.58 -8.30 4.59
C LEU A 64 -12.09 -9.20 5.70
N HIS A 65 -11.27 -10.10 6.22
CA HIS A 65 -11.67 -11.04 7.28
C HIS A 65 -12.13 -10.33 8.56
N ALA A 66 -11.45 -9.26 8.95
CA ALA A 66 -11.82 -8.46 10.13
C ALA A 66 -13.16 -7.73 9.96
N LEU A 67 -13.53 -7.43 8.71
CA LEU A 67 -14.75 -6.73 8.33
C LEU A 67 -15.87 -7.66 7.79
N MET A 68 -15.61 -8.95 7.57
CA MET A 68 -16.65 -9.92 7.19
C MET A 68 -17.90 -9.88 8.08
N PRO A 69 -17.81 -9.71 9.41
CA PRO A 69 -18.99 -9.66 10.28
C PRO A 69 -20.00 -8.54 9.93
N ILE A 70 -19.56 -7.47 9.24
CA ILE A 70 -20.45 -6.38 8.83
C ILE A 70 -21.02 -6.56 7.42
N LEU A 71 -20.50 -7.49 6.61
CA LEU A 71 -20.97 -7.76 5.25
C LEU A 71 -22.30 -8.54 5.26
N THR A 72 -23.37 -7.90 5.71
CA THR A 72 -24.71 -8.49 5.80
C THR A 72 -25.68 -7.84 4.83
N GLU A 73 -26.80 -8.49 4.51
CA GLU A 73 -27.85 -7.88 3.69
C GLU A 73 -28.33 -6.53 4.26
N ARG A 74 -28.41 -6.42 5.59
CA ARG A 74 -28.82 -5.20 6.29
C ARG A 74 -27.85 -4.05 6.08
N LEU A 75 -26.55 -4.32 6.11
CA LEU A 75 -25.50 -3.29 6.10
C LEU A 75 -24.89 -3.06 4.71
N SER A 76 -24.97 -4.04 3.81
CA SER A 76 -24.48 -3.96 2.43
C SER A 76 -24.86 -2.70 1.65
N PRO A 77 -26.00 -2.01 1.87
CA PRO A 77 -26.24 -0.70 1.24
C PRO A 77 -25.23 0.39 1.58
N PHE A 78 -24.50 0.27 2.70
CA PHE A 78 -23.49 1.23 3.18
C PHE A 78 -22.06 0.70 2.99
N LEU A 79 -21.89 -0.41 2.28
CA LEU A 79 -20.61 -1.06 2.06
C LEU A 79 -20.25 -1.07 0.58
N ALA A 80 -18.97 -0.95 0.31
CA ALA A 80 -18.38 -1.28 -0.99
C ALA A 80 -17.17 -2.20 -0.77
N LEU A 81 -16.78 -2.95 -1.80
CA LEU A 81 -15.49 -3.64 -1.80
C LEU A 81 -14.47 -2.78 -2.54
N CYS A 82 -13.25 -2.69 -2.03
CA CYS A 82 -12.11 -2.11 -2.72
C CYS A 82 -10.85 -2.95 -2.47
N THR A 83 -9.85 -2.82 -3.32
CA THR A 83 -8.55 -3.47 -3.08
C THR A 83 -7.54 -2.53 -2.44
N ASP A 84 -7.81 -1.22 -2.44
CA ASP A 84 -6.79 -0.22 -2.14
C ASP A 84 -5.54 -0.51 -3.00
N ASP A 85 -4.35 -0.61 -2.40
CA ASP A 85 -3.13 -1.01 -3.09
C ASP A 85 -2.98 -2.52 -3.24
N ARG A 86 -2.91 -2.98 -4.49
CA ARG A 86 -2.66 -4.38 -4.83
C ARG A 86 -1.61 -4.49 -5.92
N ASN A 87 -0.54 -5.23 -5.64
CA ASN A 87 0.53 -5.40 -6.62
C ASN A 87 0.11 -6.38 -7.75
N PRO A 88 0.77 -6.32 -8.93
CA PRO A 88 0.47 -7.22 -10.04
C PRO A 88 0.61 -8.72 -9.73
N LEU A 89 1.51 -9.08 -8.81
CA LEU A 89 1.73 -10.47 -8.41
C LEU A 89 0.52 -11.03 -7.66
N ASP A 90 -0.01 -10.29 -6.69
CA ASP A 90 -1.20 -10.69 -5.94
C ASP A 90 -2.46 -10.76 -6.81
N ILE A 91 -2.54 -9.87 -7.81
CA ILE A 91 -3.60 -9.95 -8.82
C ILE A 91 -3.49 -11.25 -9.62
N ALA A 92 -2.28 -11.67 -9.98
CA ALA A 92 -2.02 -12.91 -10.71
C ALA A 92 -2.36 -14.16 -9.88
N GLU A 93 -1.97 -14.16 -8.61
CA GLU A 93 -2.04 -15.33 -7.73
C GLU A 93 -3.44 -15.56 -7.17
N GLN A 94 -4.17 -14.48 -6.87
CA GLN A 94 -5.42 -14.56 -6.11
C GLN A 94 -6.63 -13.96 -6.86
N GLY A 95 -6.40 -12.95 -7.70
CA GLY A 95 -7.43 -12.12 -8.33
C GLY A 95 -7.46 -10.68 -7.78
N HIS A 96 -8.50 -9.93 -8.15
CA HIS A 96 -8.72 -8.54 -7.73
C HIS A 96 -9.98 -8.45 -6.84
N LEU A 97 -11.05 -7.78 -7.29
CA LEU A 97 -12.32 -7.75 -6.55
C LEU A 97 -12.99 -9.13 -6.52
N ASP A 98 -12.77 -9.95 -7.56
CA ASP A 98 -13.28 -11.31 -7.65
C ASP A 98 -12.70 -12.23 -6.57
N TYR A 99 -11.46 -12.00 -6.13
CA TYR A 99 -10.88 -12.68 -4.96
C TYR A 99 -11.71 -12.42 -3.71
N MET A 100 -11.98 -11.15 -3.42
CA MET A 100 -12.75 -10.75 -2.23
C MET A 100 -14.16 -11.32 -2.23
N ILE A 101 -14.80 -11.37 -3.40
CA ILE A 101 -16.13 -11.96 -3.56
C ILE A 101 -16.09 -13.45 -3.22
N ARG A 102 -15.17 -14.21 -3.85
CA ARG A 102 -14.99 -15.64 -3.56
C ARG A 102 -14.67 -15.90 -2.10
N GLU A 103 -13.76 -15.12 -1.53
CA GLU A 103 -13.27 -15.31 -0.16
C GLU A 103 -14.37 -15.03 0.86
N ALA A 104 -15.13 -13.95 0.71
CA ALA A 104 -16.28 -13.67 1.58
C ALA A 104 -17.33 -14.79 1.52
N ILE A 105 -17.72 -15.23 0.32
CA ILE A 105 -18.73 -16.30 0.16
C ILE A 105 -18.22 -17.63 0.74
N ARG A 106 -16.95 -17.97 0.51
CA ARG A 106 -16.31 -19.18 1.07
C ARG A 106 -16.34 -19.18 2.61
N ASN A 107 -16.26 -18.02 3.24
CA ASN A 107 -16.35 -17.86 4.69
C ASN A 107 -17.78 -17.69 5.21
N GLY A 108 -18.79 -18.00 4.38
CA GLY A 108 -20.20 -18.05 4.79
C GLY A 108 -20.95 -16.72 4.72
N VAL A 109 -20.39 -15.71 4.04
CA VAL A 109 -21.12 -14.45 3.78
C VAL A 109 -22.14 -14.66 2.66
N GLU A 110 -23.38 -14.23 2.88
CA GLU A 110 -24.47 -14.35 1.91
C GLU A 110 -24.11 -13.69 0.56
N PRO A 111 -24.19 -14.42 -0.59
CA PRO A 111 -23.82 -13.89 -1.90
C PRO A 111 -24.52 -12.57 -2.24
N LEU A 112 -25.79 -12.40 -1.86
CA LEU A 112 -26.55 -11.18 -2.11
C LEU A 112 -25.90 -9.95 -1.43
N ALA A 113 -25.40 -10.08 -0.20
CA ALA A 113 -24.73 -8.99 0.50
C ALA A 113 -23.41 -8.61 -0.20
N VAL A 114 -22.62 -9.62 -0.59
CA VAL A 114 -21.32 -9.45 -1.24
C VAL A 114 -21.48 -8.80 -2.62
N TYR A 115 -22.34 -9.34 -3.49
CA TYR A 115 -22.55 -8.77 -4.82
C TYR A 115 -23.19 -7.38 -4.77
N ARG A 116 -24.05 -7.10 -3.78
CA ARG A 116 -24.59 -5.74 -3.61
C ARG A 116 -23.47 -4.75 -3.26
N ALA A 117 -22.59 -5.11 -2.33
CA ALA A 117 -21.41 -4.29 -1.97
C ALA A 117 -20.46 -4.10 -3.17
N ALA A 118 -20.24 -5.15 -3.96
CA ALA A 118 -19.38 -5.11 -5.14
C ALA A 118 -19.99 -4.38 -6.37
N SER A 119 -21.25 -3.95 -6.32
CA SER A 119 -21.96 -3.38 -7.47
C SER A 119 -22.74 -2.11 -7.13
N ILE A 120 -24.03 -2.21 -6.82
CA ILE A 120 -24.92 -1.06 -6.67
C ILE A 120 -24.57 -0.19 -5.46
N SER A 121 -24.10 -0.78 -4.36
CA SER A 121 -23.72 0.02 -3.18
C SER A 121 -22.45 0.81 -3.45
N ALA A 122 -21.44 0.20 -4.09
CA ALA A 122 -20.28 0.92 -4.60
C ALA A 122 -20.67 2.05 -5.55
N ALA A 123 -21.52 1.78 -6.55
CA ALA A 123 -21.98 2.82 -7.47
C ALA A 123 -22.66 3.99 -6.74
N ARG A 124 -23.52 3.70 -5.76
CA ARG A 124 -24.20 4.71 -4.94
C ARG A 124 -23.25 5.50 -4.05
N ALA A 125 -22.25 4.85 -3.46
CA ALA A 125 -21.24 5.52 -2.63
C ALA A 125 -20.51 6.63 -3.39
N PHE A 126 -20.31 6.46 -4.71
CA PHE A 126 -19.66 7.42 -5.60
C PHE A 126 -20.65 8.25 -6.44
N GLY A 127 -21.95 8.22 -6.13
CA GLY A 127 -22.97 9.00 -6.84
C GLY A 127 -23.25 8.56 -8.29
N LEU A 128 -22.79 7.38 -8.70
CA LEU A 128 -23.04 6.81 -10.02
C LEU A 128 -24.44 6.21 -10.07
N ARG A 129 -25.34 6.84 -10.84
CA ARG A 129 -26.77 6.48 -10.89
C ARG A 129 -27.16 5.61 -12.09
N ASP A 130 -26.21 5.34 -12.98
CA ASP A 130 -26.42 4.65 -14.25
C ASP A 130 -25.85 3.22 -14.28
N ARG A 131 -25.18 2.73 -13.23
CA ARG A 131 -24.49 1.42 -13.21
C ARG A 131 -24.49 0.73 -11.86
N GLY A 132 -24.07 -0.53 -11.84
CA GLY A 132 -24.07 -1.38 -10.64
C GLY A 132 -25.35 -2.20 -10.45
N LEU A 133 -26.30 -2.13 -11.39
CA LEU A 133 -27.53 -2.92 -11.41
C LEU A 133 -27.83 -3.40 -12.82
N VAL A 134 -28.32 -4.63 -12.94
CA VAL A 134 -28.86 -5.18 -14.19
C VAL A 134 -30.35 -4.81 -14.28
N ALA A 135 -30.67 -3.71 -14.98
CA ALA A 135 -32.04 -3.23 -15.13
C ALA A 135 -32.23 -2.43 -16.44
N PRO A 136 -33.46 -2.34 -16.98
CA PRO A 136 -33.75 -1.50 -18.13
C PRO A 136 -33.37 -0.03 -17.89
N GLY A 137 -32.70 0.59 -18.87
CA GLY A 137 -32.25 1.99 -18.78
C GLY A 137 -30.92 2.19 -18.05
N TRP A 138 -30.32 1.13 -17.49
CA TRP A 138 -28.99 1.19 -16.89
C TRP A 138 -27.91 0.86 -17.91
N ARG A 139 -26.71 1.37 -17.68
CA ARG A 139 -25.52 1.09 -18.47
C ARG A 139 -25.19 -0.39 -18.39
N ALA A 140 -25.00 -1.01 -19.56
CA ALA A 140 -24.64 -2.42 -19.67
C ALA A 140 -23.13 -2.65 -19.41
N ASP A 141 -22.72 -2.36 -18.18
CA ASP A 141 -21.46 -2.85 -17.60
C ASP A 141 -21.80 -4.15 -16.85
N LEU A 142 -21.61 -5.28 -17.54
CA LEU A 142 -22.10 -6.60 -17.09
C LEU A 142 -20.97 -7.60 -17.04
N VAL A 143 -21.03 -8.50 -16.07
CA VAL A 143 -20.16 -9.68 -16.01
C VAL A 143 -21.06 -10.91 -15.92
N VAL A 144 -20.89 -11.85 -16.83
CA VAL A 144 -21.47 -13.19 -16.74
C VAL A 144 -20.45 -14.06 -16.05
N VAL A 145 -20.86 -14.67 -14.94
CA VAL A 145 -20.02 -15.57 -14.13
C VAL A 145 -20.55 -17.00 -14.24
N ASP A 146 -19.66 -17.96 -14.09
CA ASP A 146 -19.97 -19.40 -14.05
C ASP A 146 -20.85 -19.79 -12.84
N SER A 147 -20.55 -19.22 -11.67
CA SER A 147 -21.38 -19.29 -10.46
C SER A 147 -21.14 -18.06 -9.58
N LEU A 148 -22.02 -17.83 -8.60
CA LEU A 148 -21.85 -16.72 -7.65
C LEU A 148 -20.67 -16.99 -6.70
N GLU A 149 -20.44 -18.25 -6.36
CA GLU A 149 -19.42 -18.69 -5.42
C GLU A 149 -18.02 -18.64 -6.00
N SER A 150 -17.83 -19.07 -7.26
CA SER A 150 -16.53 -19.02 -7.94
C SER A 150 -16.25 -17.66 -8.59
N CYS A 151 -17.28 -16.89 -8.94
CA CYS A 151 -17.16 -15.56 -9.53
C CYS A 151 -16.15 -15.51 -10.71
N LYS A 152 -16.04 -16.58 -11.51
CA LYS A 152 -15.14 -16.61 -12.66
C LYS A 152 -15.84 -15.94 -13.84
N ALA A 153 -15.29 -14.82 -14.31
CA ALA A 153 -15.86 -14.09 -15.44
C ALA A 153 -15.74 -14.89 -16.74
N GLU A 154 -16.88 -15.26 -17.34
CA GLU A 154 -16.97 -15.90 -18.66
C GLU A 154 -17.14 -14.87 -19.78
N MET A 155 -17.91 -13.81 -19.52
CA MET A 155 -18.12 -12.71 -20.45
C MET A 155 -18.15 -11.39 -19.71
N VAL A 156 -17.44 -10.40 -20.25
CA VAL A 156 -17.44 -9.03 -19.74
C VAL A 156 -18.02 -8.12 -20.82
N PHE A 157 -18.93 -7.24 -20.42
CA PHE A 157 -19.48 -6.18 -21.26
C PHE A 157 -19.14 -4.84 -20.65
N SER A 158 -18.68 -3.90 -21.49
CA SER A 158 -18.43 -2.51 -21.09
C SER A 158 -19.22 -1.58 -21.99
N ALA A 159 -20.13 -0.82 -21.40
CA ALA A 159 -21.10 0.03 -22.09
C ALA A 159 -21.84 -0.73 -23.22
N GLY A 160 -22.27 -1.96 -22.94
CA GLY A 160 -23.02 -2.82 -23.88
C GLY A 160 -22.18 -3.54 -24.92
N ARG A 161 -20.85 -3.33 -24.96
CA ARG A 161 -19.95 -4.02 -25.89
C ARG A 161 -19.29 -5.19 -25.19
N ARG A 162 -19.42 -6.39 -25.76
CA ARG A 162 -18.67 -7.56 -25.29
C ARG A 162 -17.17 -7.31 -25.48
N VAL A 163 -16.43 -7.42 -24.38
CA VAL A 163 -14.97 -7.34 -24.39
C VAL A 163 -14.42 -8.65 -24.95
N THR A 164 -13.77 -8.56 -26.11
CA THR A 164 -13.05 -9.65 -26.79
C THR A 164 -11.60 -9.26 -26.96
N ASP A 165 -10.71 -10.21 -27.27
CA ASP A 165 -9.30 -9.92 -27.56
C ASP A 165 -9.15 -8.87 -28.66
N ALA A 166 -9.97 -8.97 -29.72
CA ALA A 166 -10.00 -7.99 -30.80
C ALA A 166 -10.38 -6.58 -30.30
N LEU A 167 -11.42 -6.44 -29.46
CA LEU A 167 -11.78 -5.15 -28.90
C LEU A 167 -10.70 -4.62 -27.94
N PHE A 168 -10.14 -5.50 -27.11
CA PHE A 168 -9.10 -5.16 -26.13
C PHE A 168 -7.79 -4.70 -26.81
N ALA A 169 -7.45 -5.26 -27.96
CA ALA A 169 -6.32 -4.85 -28.79
C ALA A 169 -6.49 -3.45 -29.41
N THR A 170 -7.70 -2.90 -29.47
CA THR A 170 -7.92 -1.53 -30.00
C THR A 170 -7.52 -0.41 -29.02
N ARG A 171 -7.17 -0.76 -27.78
CA ARG A 171 -6.72 0.22 -26.77
C ARG A 171 -5.47 0.93 -27.25
N LYS A 172 -5.50 2.26 -27.18
CA LYS A 172 -4.35 3.10 -27.54
C LYS A 172 -3.44 3.25 -26.32
N PRO A 173 -2.11 3.08 -26.46
CA PRO A 173 -1.19 3.39 -25.38
C PRO A 173 -1.24 4.90 -25.09
N VAL A 174 -1.06 5.24 -23.81
CA VAL A 174 -0.85 6.62 -23.37
C VAL A 174 0.65 6.88 -23.38
N ALA A 175 1.08 8.04 -23.88
CA ALA A 175 2.49 8.41 -23.87
C ALA A 175 2.98 8.50 -22.40
N PRO A 176 4.11 7.86 -22.05
CA PRO A 176 4.61 7.89 -20.69
C PRO A 176 5.09 9.30 -20.31
N VAL A 177 4.89 9.65 -19.05
CA VAL A 177 5.32 10.92 -18.45
C VAL A 177 6.21 10.66 -17.22
N GLY A 178 7.01 11.64 -16.82
CA GLY A 178 7.82 11.52 -15.59
C GLY A 178 8.96 10.50 -15.65
N LEU A 179 9.53 10.24 -16.84
CA LEU A 179 10.65 9.30 -17.04
C LEU A 179 11.99 9.76 -16.43
N ASP A 180 12.07 11.01 -15.98
CA ASP A 180 13.23 11.62 -15.32
C ASP A 180 12.81 12.11 -13.93
N SER A 181 12.31 11.20 -13.09
CA SER A 181 11.72 11.52 -11.78
C SER A 181 12.57 11.08 -10.59
N VAL A 182 13.66 10.35 -10.81
CA VAL A 182 14.57 9.91 -9.75
C VAL A 182 15.87 10.70 -9.86
N LYS A 183 15.93 11.78 -9.09
CA LYS A 183 17.01 12.78 -9.04
C LYS A 183 17.70 12.79 -7.68
N ALA A 184 17.76 11.62 -7.04
CA ALA A 184 18.45 11.47 -5.76
C ALA A 184 19.95 11.72 -5.93
N ARG A 185 20.57 12.28 -4.89
CA ARG A 185 22.03 12.34 -4.79
C ARG A 185 22.60 10.92 -4.64
N VAL A 186 23.85 10.73 -5.08
CA VAL A 186 24.60 9.49 -4.79
C VAL A 186 24.88 9.45 -3.28
N VAL A 187 24.52 8.34 -2.64
CA VAL A 187 24.74 8.10 -1.20
C VAL A 187 25.86 7.08 -0.99
N LYS A 188 26.54 7.17 0.16
CA LYS A 188 27.59 6.26 0.61
C LYS A 188 27.13 5.53 1.87
N ALA A 189 27.81 4.44 2.23
CA ALA A 189 27.54 3.71 3.48
C ALA A 189 27.47 4.64 4.71
N ALA A 190 28.42 5.59 4.81
CA ALA A 190 28.46 6.56 5.91
C ALA A 190 27.21 7.47 6.01
N ASP A 191 26.42 7.64 4.95
CA ASP A 191 25.15 8.40 5.00
C ASP A 191 24.04 7.63 5.75
N PHE A 192 24.21 6.34 6.06
CA PHE A 192 23.24 5.50 6.78
C PHE A 192 23.54 5.36 8.29
N GLY A 193 24.56 6.05 8.76
CA GLY A 193 24.92 6.09 10.18
C GLY A 193 23.78 6.68 11.03
N VAL A 194 23.56 6.09 12.21
CA VAL A 194 22.66 6.64 13.24
C VAL A 194 23.51 6.90 14.48
N PRO A 195 23.63 8.14 14.97
CA PRO A 195 24.40 8.44 16.18
C PRO A 195 23.89 7.67 17.39
N VAL A 196 24.77 7.42 18.36
CA VAL A 196 24.36 6.92 19.68
C VAL A 196 23.52 8.00 20.38
N ALA A 197 22.34 7.61 20.85
CA ALA A 197 21.50 8.42 21.73
C ALA A 197 21.48 7.81 23.13
N GLU A 198 21.31 8.63 24.16
CA GLU A 198 21.08 8.14 25.52
C GLU A 198 19.69 7.51 25.63
N GLY A 199 19.60 6.33 26.26
CA GLY A 199 18.33 5.69 26.57
C GLY A 199 17.88 4.63 25.56
N GLU A 200 16.60 4.67 25.19
CA GLU A 200 15.99 3.74 24.24
C GLU A 200 15.77 4.44 22.90
N THR A 201 16.03 3.73 21.80
CA THR A 201 15.85 4.19 20.43
C THR A 201 14.43 3.87 19.95
N PRO A 202 13.69 4.83 19.36
CA PRO A 202 12.43 4.56 18.68
C PRO A 202 12.63 3.63 17.47
N VAL A 203 11.77 2.62 17.35
CA VAL A 203 11.80 1.62 16.28
C VAL A 203 10.41 1.46 15.69
N ILE A 204 10.30 1.51 14.36
CA ILE A 204 9.04 1.25 13.66
C ILE A 204 8.74 -0.25 13.78
N GLY A 205 7.65 -0.61 14.45
CA GLY A 205 7.20 -2.00 14.55
C GLY A 205 6.29 -2.36 13.38
N VAL A 206 6.77 -3.18 12.45
CA VAL A 206 5.94 -3.74 11.37
C VAL A 206 5.03 -4.83 11.90
N MET A 207 3.78 -4.80 11.46
CA MET A 207 2.79 -5.85 11.67
C MET A 207 2.46 -6.48 10.31
N PRO A 208 2.74 -7.77 10.08
CA PRO A 208 2.47 -8.42 8.81
C PRO A 208 1.01 -8.24 8.35
N GLY A 209 0.83 -7.84 7.09
CA GLY A 209 -0.49 -7.64 6.49
C GLY A 209 -1.22 -6.35 6.91
N LYS A 210 -0.54 -5.46 7.66
CA LYS A 210 -1.09 -4.16 8.09
C LYS A 210 -0.17 -2.99 7.70
N ILE A 211 -0.81 -1.87 7.39
CA ILE A 211 -0.13 -0.58 7.15
C ILE A 211 0.07 0.24 8.43
N ILE A 212 -0.72 -0.02 9.48
CA ILE A 212 -0.49 0.53 10.82
C ILE A 212 0.80 -0.07 11.39
N THR A 213 1.63 0.77 11.99
CA THR A 213 2.88 0.40 12.63
C THR A 213 2.85 0.69 14.12
N GLU A 214 3.66 -0.02 14.88
CA GLU A 214 3.82 0.26 16.32
C GLU A 214 4.97 1.24 16.56
N HIS A 215 4.85 2.03 17.63
CA HIS A 215 5.94 2.84 18.15
C HIS A 215 6.68 2.04 19.24
N ARG A 216 7.66 1.23 18.83
CA ARG A 216 8.45 0.40 19.76
C ARG A 216 9.68 1.16 20.25
N ARG A 217 10.25 0.73 21.37
CA ARG A 217 11.48 1.29 21.96
C ARG A 217 12.44 0.18 22.34
N TYR A 218 13.70 0.31 21.95
CA TYR A 218 14.74 -0.68 22.21
C TYR A 218 16.02 -0.02 22.69
N ARG A 219 16.71 -0.65 23.63
CA ARG A 219 18.13 -0.37 23.88
C ARG A 219 18.96 -1.16 22.88
N LEU A 220 19.40 -0.48 21.81
CA LEU A 220 20.11 -1.10 20.70
C LEU A 220 21.62 -1.20 20.96
N PRO A 221 22.31 -2.19 20.35
CA PRO A 221 23.75 -2.29 20.43
C PRO A 221 24.42 -1.07 19.77
N THR A 222 25.63 -0.75 20.23
CA THR A 222 26.40 0.39 19.73
C THR A 222 27.79 -0.05 19.28
N SER A 223 28.27 0.51 18.18
CA SER A 223 29.65 0.34 17.70
C SER A 223 30.28 1.73 17.57
N GLY A 224 31.23 2.06 18.46
CA GLY A 224 31.82 3.39 18.51
C GLY A 224 30.78 4.47 18.82
N ASN A 225 30.62 5.44 17.91
CA ASN A 225 29.66 6.54 18.02
C ASN A 225 28.35 6.29 17.25
N GLN A 226 28.11 5.07 16.79
CA GLN A 226 26.90 4.70 16.04
C GLN A 226 26.08 3.61 16.74
N THR A 227 24.76 3.74 16.61
CA THR A 227 23.80 2.70 16.93
C THR A 227 23.78 1.65 15.81
N SER A 228 23.84 0.38 16.19
CA SER A 228 23.92 -0.77 15.28
C SER A 228 22.59 -1.54 15.22
N VAL A 229 22.45 -2.42 14.23
CA VAL A 229 21.31 -3.33 14.11
C VAL A 229 21.32 -4.38 15.23
N ASP A 230 20.14 -4.90 15.56
CA ASP A 230 19.96 -6.00 16.52
C ASP A 230 19.20 -7.15 15.83
N LEU A 231 19.96 -8.06 15.22
CA LEU A 231 19.39 -9.19 14.47
C LEU A 231 18.67 -10.21 15.36
N ALA A 232 18.97 -10.24 16.67
CA ALA A 232 18.30 -11.13 17.62
C ALA A 232 16.87 -10.65 17.89
N ASN A 233 16.66 -9.35 17.93
CA ASN A 233 15.34 -8.73 18.04
C ASN A 233 14.72 -8.34 16.69
N ASP A 234 15.32 -8.75 15.57
CA ASP A 234 14.87 -8.40 14.21
C ASP A 234 14.80 -6.89 13.95
N VAL A 235 15.68 -6.11 14.58
CA VAL A 235 15.76 -4.66 14.39
C VAL A 235 16.86 -4.35 13.39
N ILE A 236 16.48 -3.78 12.25
CA ILE A 236 17.38 -3.43 11.13
C ILE A 236 17.26 -1.93 10.82
N LYS A 237 18.13 -1.41 9.95
CA LYS A 237 18.08 0.00 9.57
C LYS A 237 16.99 0.26 8.54
N VAL A 238 16.40 1.45 8.62
CA VAL A 238 15.56 2.05 7.58
C VAL A 238 16.10 3.43 7.25
N ALA A 239 16.05 3.81 5.98
CA ALA A 239 16.35 5.17 5.57
C ALA A 239 15.37 5.65 4.49
N VAL A 240 15.15 6.97 4.47
CA VAL A 240 14.42 7.68 3.42
C VAL A 240 15.34 8.71 2.80
N ILE A 241 15.49 8.69 1.47
CA ILE A 241 16.37 9.60 0.72
C ILE A 241 15.52 10.39 -0.27
N GLU A 242 15.61 11.71 -0.21
CA GLU A 242 14.89 12.58 -1.12
C GLU A 242 15.34 12.38 -2.56
N ARG A 243 14.37 12.19 -3.47
CA ARG A 243 14.65 11.81 -4.86
C ARG A 243 14.04 12.71 -5.91
N HIS A 244 13.40 13.81 -5.53
CA HIS A 244 12.81 14.78 -6.47
C HIS A 244 13.78 15.90 -6.84
N GLY A 245 14.99 15.91 -6.28
CA GLY A 245 16.02 16.92 -6.53
C GLY A 245 15.65 18.29 -5.94
N LYS A 246 14.90 18.29 -4.84
CA LYS A 246 14.39 19.53 -4.23
C LYS A 246 15.19 20.00 -3.02
N ASN A 247 15.60 19.08 -2.16
CA ASN A 247 16.24 19.42 -0.90
C ASN A 247 17.48 18.56 -0.58
N GLY A 248 17.64 17.39 -1.20
CA GLY A 248 18.76 16.49 -0.96
C GLY A 248 18.77 15.86 0.44
N ASN A 249 17.66 15.95 1.17
CA ASN A 249 17.51 15.39 2.51
C ASN A 249 17.64 13.88 2.51
N HIS A 250 18.04 13.35 3.66
CA HIS A 250 17.89 11.93 3.99
C HIS A 250 17.70 11.80 5.50
N ALA A 251 17.04 10.73 5.92
CA ALA A 251 16.88 10.38 7.31
C ALA A 251 17.08 8.89 7.52
N ASN A 252 17.62 8.54 8.69
CA ASN A 252 17.88 7.17 9.11
C ASN A 252 17.11 6.87 10.39
N GLY A 253 16.75 5.60 10.55
CA GLY A 253 16.09 5.08 11.75
C GLY A 253 16.18 3.57 11.80
N PHE A 254 15.33 2.97 12.63
CA PHE A 254 15.27 1.53 12.81
C PHE A 254 13.85 1.01 12.61
N VAL A 255 13.78 -0.21 12.07
CA VAL A 255 12.53 -0.93 11.83
C VAL A 255 12.67 -2.36 12.33
N GLN A 256 11.58 -2.89 12.87
CA GLN A 256 11.47 -4.28 13.34
C GLN A 256 10.40 -5.02 12.57
N GLY A 257 10.61 -6.31 12.30
CA GLY A 257 9.59 -7.20 11.72
C GLY A 257 9.81 -7.53 10.24
N PHE A 258 10.99 -7.22 9.69
CA PHE A 258 11.33 -7.53 8.31
C PHE A 258 11.97 -8.91 8.13
N GLY A 259 12.54 -9.52 9.17
CA GLY A 259 13.19 -10.83 9.11
C GLY A 259 14.57 -10.86 8.44
N LEU A 260 15.01 -9.76 7.79
CA LEU A 260 16.26 -9.74 7.02
C LEU A 260 17.47 -10.05 7.90
N LYS A 261 18.30 -10.99 7.46
CA LYS A 261 19.53 -11.40 8.15
C LYS A 261 20.81 -10.92 7.47
N LYS A 262 20.69 -10.50 6.22
CA LYS A 262 21.75 -10.03 5.32
C LYS A 262 21.15 -9.10 4.26
N GLY A 263 21.99 -8.33 3.58
CA GLY A 263 21.55 -7.53 2.45
C GLY A 263 20.69 -6.31 2.79
N ALA A 264 20.08 -5.78 1.73
CA ALA A 264 19.14 -4.68 1.78
C ALA A 264 18.09 -4.81 0.66
N ILE A 265 16.92 -4.23 0.89
CA ILE A 265 15.90 -4.01 -0.14
C ILE A 265 15.55 -2.53 -0.19
N ALA A 266 15.35 -2.01 -1.40
CA ALA A 266 15.04 -0.60 -1.63
C ALA A 266 13.90 -0.43 -2.62
N SER A 267 13.19 0.69 -2.49
CA SER A 267 12.02 1.05 -3.31
C SER A 267 11.97 2.56 -3.57
N THR A 268 11.57 2.96 -4.79
CA THR A 268 11.11 4.35 -5.06
C THR A 268 9.61 4.54 -4.88
N VAL A 269 8.87 3.45 -4.68
CA VAL A 269 7.49 3.49 -4.19
C VAL A 269 7.57 3.63 -2.67
N GLY A 270 7.39 4.85 -2.18
CA GLY A 270 7.38 5.18 -0.75
C GLY A 270 6.25 6.16 -0.43
N HIS A 271 5.05 5.65 -0.19
CA HIS A 271 3.83 6.42 0.01
C HIS A 271 4.02 7.57 1.02
N ASP A 272 3.54 8.78 0.82
CA ASP A 272 3.02 9.37 -0.43
C ASP A 272 4.00 10.38 -1.04
N SER A 273 5.12 10.63 -0.35
CA SER A 273 6.17 11.49 -0.89
C SER A 273 6.95 10.80 -2.01
N HIS A 274 6.86 9.48 -2.09
CA HIS A 274 7.56 8.61 -3.03
C HIS A 274 9.05 8.90 -3.09
N ASN A 275 9.68 9.16 -1.94
CA ASN A 275 11.12 9.20 -1.81
C ASN A 275 11.69 7.77 -1.85
N ILE A 276 13.01 7.63 -2.05
CA ILE A 276 13.64 6.31 -1.95
C ILE A 276 13.53 5.86 -0.49
N CYS A 277 12.98 4.67 -0.25
CA CYS A 277 13.01 4.03 1.05
C CYS A 277 13.82 2.74 0.94
N VAL A 278 14.74 2.54 1.88
CA VAL A 278 15.63 1.37 1.92
C VAL A 278 15.66 0.80 3.33
N VAL A 279 15.58 -0.51 3.44
CA VAL A 279 15.78 -1.25 4.69
C VAL A 279 16.89 -2.28 4.50
N GLY A 280 17.73 -2.47 5.52
CA GLY A 280 18.85 -3.38 5.40
C GLY A 280 19.65 -3.56 6.67
N VAL A 281 20.53 -4.55 6.64
CA VAL A 281 21.44 -4.87 7.75
C VAL A 281 22.86 -4.33 7.56
N SER A 282 23.24 -4.04 6.31
CA SER A 282 24.54 -3.47 5.93
C SER A 282 24.35 -2.12 5.25
N GLU A 283 25.09 -1.12 5.69
CA GLU A 283 25.05 0.23 5.11
C GLU A 283 25.58 0.26 3.68
N GLU A 284 26.55 -0.60 3.35
CA GLU A 284 27.10 -0.77 2.01
C GLU A 284 26.04 -1.30 1.04
N ASP A 285 25.30 -2.34 1.44
CA ASP A 285 24.24 -2.91 0.62
C ASP A 285 23.07 -1.93 0.48
N MET A 286 22.74 -1.17 1.53
CA MET A 286 21.73 -0.11 1.47
C MET A 286 22.14 1.02 0.50
N ALA A 287 23.41 1.46 0.54
CA ALA A 287 23.92 2.46 -0.38
C ALA A 287 23.88 1.98 -1.84
N LEU A 288 24.31 0.74 -2.08
CA LEU A 288 24.27 0.14 -3.42
C LEU A 288 22.83 0.05 -3.94
N ALA A 289 21.89 -0.41 -3.11
CA ALA A 289 20.48 -0.52 -3.49
C ALA A 289 19.87 0.84 -3.83
N ALA A 290 20.10 1.86 -2.98
CA ALA A 290 19.59 3.21 -3.19
C ALA A 290 20.16 3.87 -4.46
N ASN A 291 21.46 3.74 -4.71
CA ASN A 291 22.10 4.29 -5.91
C ASN A 291 21.62 3.57 -7.17
N ARG A 292 21.45 2.24 -7.12
CA ARG A 292 20.95 1.45 -8.24
C ARG A 292 19.56 1.90 -8.68
N LEU A 293 18.68 2.27 -7.75
CA LEU A 293 17.37 2.86 -8.06
C LEU A 293 17.49 4.14 -8.90
N GLY A 294 18.51 4.97 -8.67
CA GLY A 294 18.80 6.13 -9.52
C GLY A 294 19.17 5.73 -10.95
N GLU A 295 20.00 4.71 -11.11
CA GLU A 295 20.47 4.22 -12.41
C GLU A 295 19.33 3.62 -13.26
N ILE A 296 18.45 2.84 -12.63
CA ILE A 296 17.30 2.20 -13.31
C ILE A 296 16.06 3.10 -13.40
N LYS A 297 16.18 4.37 -12.96
CA LYS A 297 15.10 5.38 -12.97
C LYS A 297 13.90 5.03 -12.09
N GLY A 298 14.17 4.32 -11.00
CA GLY A 298 13.22 3.89 -9.99
C GLY A 298 12.76 2.46 -10.17
N GLY A 299 12.13 1.94 -9.13
CA GLY A 299 11.73 0.55 -9.05
C GLY A 299 11.95 -0.05 -7.68
N PHE A 300 12.25 -1.36 -7.69
CA PHE A 300 12.69 -2.10 -6.52
C PHE A 300 14.04 -2.74 -6.78
N VAL A 301 14.87 -2.82 -5.75
CA VAL A 301 16.21 -3.43 -5.81
C VAL A 301 16.44 -4.27 -4.56
N VAL A 302 17.03 -5.45 -4.75
CA VAL A 302 17.54 -6.34 -3.71
C VAL A 302 19.05 -6.44 -3.86
N VAL A 303 19.78 -6.23 -2.78
CA VAL A 303 21.23 -6.37 -2.72
C VAL A 303 21.60 -7.40 -1.68
N GLU A 304 22.56 -8.25 -2.03
CA GLU A 304 23.20 -9.21 -1.13
C GLU A 304 24.72 -9.14 -1.30
N ASN A 305 25.46 -8.79 -0.24
CA ASN A 305 26.92 -8.86 -0.21
C ASN A 305 27.58 -8.09 -1.37
N GLY A 306 27.13 -6.85 -1.60
CA GLY A 306 27.64 -5.95 -2.63
C GLY A 306 27.20 -6.29 -4.05
N LYS A 307 26.21 -7.17 -4.24
CA LYS A 307 25.68 -7.56 -5.56
C LYS A 307 24.18 -7.38 -5.62
N VAL A 308 23.69 -6.81 -6.72
CA VAL A 308 22.25 -6.77 -7.03
C VAL A 308 21.80 -8.20 -7.33
N SER A 309 20.94 -8.76 -6.48
CA SER A 309 20.40 -10.12 -6.61
C SER A 309 19.00 -10.16 -7.24
N GLY A 310 18.34 -9.01 -7.32
CA GLY A 310 17.10 -8.83 -8.08
C GLY A 310 16.73 -7.35 -8.22
N GLU A 311 16.09 -6.99 -9.32
CA GLU A 311 15.57 -5.63 -9.53
C GLU A 311 14.37 -5.63 -10.49
N ILE A 312 13.54 -4.60 -10.39
CA ILE A 312 12.51 -4.29 -11.38
C ILE A 312 12.51 -2.79 -11.67
N PRO A 313 12.82 -2.35 -12.90
CA PRO A 313 12.73 -0.94 -13.28
C PRO A 313 11.27 -0.47 -13.36
N LEU A 314 10.98 0.66 -12.73
CA LEU A 314 9.70 1.38 -12.78
C LEU A 314 9.92 2.82 -13.27
N PRO A 315 10.39 3.01 -14.52
CA PRO A 315 10.87 4.31 -15.00
C PRO A 315 9.80 5.40 -15.06
N VAL A 316 8.50 5.05 -15.13
CA VAL A 316 7.42 6.04 -15.16
C VAL A 316 7.18 6.55 -13.74
N ALA A 317 7.61 7.79 -13.48
CA ALA A 317 7.55 8.44 -12.18
C ALA A 317 8.29 7.70 -11.03
N GLY A 318 9.08 6.67 -11.31
CA GLY A 318 9.64 5.78 -10.29
C GLY A 318 8.58 4.86 -9.66
N LEU A 319 7.43 4.68 -10.30
CA LEU A 319 6.24 4.00 -9.75
C LEU A 319 5.67 2.93 -10.67
N MET A 320 5.76 3.10 -11.99
CA MET A 320 5.16 2.19 -12.97
C MET A 320 6.18 1.72 -14.01
N SER A 321 6.01 0.49 -14.48
CA SER A 321 6.79 -0.07 -15.58
C SER A 321 6.24 0.34 -16.94
N LEU A 322 7.10 0.30 -17.96
CA LEU A 322 6.70 0.36 -19.36
C LEU A 322 6.38 -1.03 -19.95
N GLU A 323 6.75 -2.08 -19.22
CA GLU A 323 6.57 -3.46 -19.63
C GLU A 323 5.11 -3.92 -19.51
N PRO A 324 4.68 -4.90 -20.32
CA PRO A 324 3.41 -5.58 -20.12
C PRO A 324 3.29 -6.23 -18.73
N TYR A 325 2.05 -6.43 -18.31
CA TYR A 325 1.72 -7.03 -17.02
C TYR A 325 2.42 -8.37 -16.77
N GLU A 326 2.49 -9.24 -17.77
CA GLU A 326 3.10 -10.58 -17.67
C GLU A 326 4.59 -10.49 -17.31
N ASN A 327 5.33 -9.58 -17.96
CA ASN A 327 6.75 -9.35 -17.69
C ASN A 327 6.96 -8.79 -16.27
N VAL A 328 6.10 -7.85 -15.87
CA VAL A 328 6.13 -7.27 -14.51
C VAL A 328 5.87 -8.35 -13.46
N ARG A 329 4.82 -9.18 -13.63
CA ARG A 329 4.50 -10.31 -12.76
C ARG A 329 5.68 -11.27 -12.61
N ASP A 330 6.26 -11.71 -13.73
CA ASP A 330 7.35 -12.71 -13.72
C ASP A 330 8.63 -12.15 -13.07
N THR A 331 8.90 -10.85 -13.27
CA THR A 331 10.00 -10.16 -12.59
C THR A 331 9.74 -10.05 -11.09
N LEU A 332 8.51 -9.70 -10.68
CA LEU A 332 8.13 -9.63 -9.27
C LEU A 332 8.24 -10.99 -8.57
N HIS A 333 7.91 -12.11 -9.22
CA HIS A 333 8.15 -13.45 -8.68
C HIS A 333 9.64 -13.66 -8.34
N SER A 334 10.53 -13.29 -9.25
CA SER A 334 11.98 -13.45 -9.07
C SER A 334 12.52 -12.51 -7.99
N LEU A 335 12.01 -11.28 -7.97
CA LEU A 335 12.35 -10.26 -6.97
C LEU A 335 11.92 -10.70 -5.55
N ARG A 336 10.71 -11.23 -5.39
CA ARG A 336 10.21 -11.76 -4.11
C ARG A 336 11.07 -12.92 -3.62
N LYS A 337 11.49 -13.83 -4.52
CA LYS A 337 12.45 -14.91 -4.19
C LYS A 337 13.80 -14.36 -3.72
N ALA A 338 14.32 -13.32 -4.37
CA ALA A 338 15.58 -12.68 -3.95
C ALA A 338 15.45 -12.04 -2.55
N ALA A 339 14.33 -11.38 -2.25
CA ALA A 339 14.06 -10.85 -0.92
C ALA A 339 13.96 -11.97 0.14
N TYR A 340 13.28 -13.09 -0.16
CA TYR A 340 13.24 -14.25 0.73
C TYR A 340 14.62 -14.86 0.99
N ALA A 341 15.51 -14.86 0.01
CA ALA A 341 16.88 -15.34 0.19
C ALA A 341 17.69 -14.48 1.19
N LEU A 342 17.28 -13.23 1.45
CA LEU A 342 17.84 -12.38 2.51
C LEU A 342 17.30 -12.71 3.91
N GLY A 343 16.22 -13.50 4.01
CA GLY A 343 15.64 -13.98 5.27
C GLY A 343 14.29 -13.37 5.64
N THR A 344 13.69 -12.50 4.82
CA THR A 344 12.37 -11.94 5.16
C THR A 344 11.30 -13.01 5.25
N THR A 345 10.33 -12.80 6.16
CA THR A 345 9.14 -13.64 6.30
C THR A 345 7.86 -12.92 5.90
N LEU A 346 7.98 -11.67 5.43
CA LEU A 346 6.85 -10.89 4.96
C LEU A 346 6.42 -11.39 3.58
N GLU A 347 5.11 -11.58 3.40
CA GLU A 347 4.54 -12.00 2.11
C GLU A 347 4.87 -10.99 1.00
N GLU A 348 4.74 -9.70 1.30
CA GLU A 348 4.96 -8.60 0.35
C GLU A 348 5.95 -7.56 0.91
N PRO A 349 7.26 -7.87 0.91
CA PRO A 349 8.27 -7.05 1.60
C PRO A 349 8.43 -5.66 1.00
N PHE A 350 8.29 -5.50 -0.32
CA PHE A 350 8.44 -4.18 -0.98
C PHE A 350 7.28 -3.24 -0.71
N LEU A 351 6.05 -3.77 -0.67
CA LEU A 351 4.92 -2.95 -0.25
C LEU A 351 5.02 -2.61 1.23
N GLN A 352 5.51 -3.52 2.07
CA GLN A 352 5.79 -3.16 3.46
C GLN A 352 6.79 -1.99 3.58
N VAL A 353 7.87 -1.99 2.78
CA VAL A 353 8.80 -0.85 2.68
C VAL A 353 8.06 0.41 2.23
N ALA A 354 7.18 0.29 1.24
CA ALA A 354 6.48 1.41 0.65
C ALA A 354 5.58 2.19 1.63
N PHE A 355 5.14 1.57 2.73
CA PHE A 355 4.32 2.22 3.77
C PHE A 355 5.09 2.69 5.01
N LEU A 356 6.40 2.41 5.12
CA LEU A 356 7.24 3.02 6.16
C LEU A 356 7.32 4.55 6.05
N PRO A 357 7.39 5.14 4.82
CA PRO A 357 7.49 6.58 4.66
C PRO A 357 6.16 7.35 4.61
N LEU A 358 5.04 6.77 5.10
CA LEU A 358 3.69 7.34 5.03
C LEU A 358 3.24 7.97 6.36
N PRO A 359 3.61 9.23 6.67
CA PRO A 359 3.39 9.88 7.97
C PRO A 359 1.95 10.42 8.18
N VAL A 360 0.96 9.68 7.68
CA VAL A 360 -0.47 9.94 7.93
C VAL A 360 -1.19 8.73 8.52
N ILE A 361 -0.48 7.60 8.64
CA ILE A 361 -0.97 6.37 9.26
C ILE A 361 -0.18 6.11 10.55
N PRO A 362 -0.86 5.90 11.69
CA PRO A 362 -0.20 5.72 12.98
C PRO A 362 0.61 4.42 13.08
N HIS A 363 1.50 4.27 14.06
CA HIS A 363 1.86 5.24 15.11
C HIS A 363 3.22 5.90 14.88
N LEU A 364 4.18 5.16 14.27
CA LEU A 364 5.53 5.65 14.01
C LEU A 364 5.94 5.37 12.56
N LYS A 365 6.42 6.40 11.88
CA LYS A 365 6.82 6.38 10.47
C LYS A 365 8.16 7.08 10.29
N ILE A 366 8.65 7.15 9.06
CA ILE A 366 9.86 7.91 8.70
C ILE A 366 9.55 8.84 7.52
N SER A 367 10.30 9.92 7.35
CA SER A 367 10.24 10.80 6.18
C SER A 367 11.67 11.21 5.80
N ASP A 368 11.87 11.93 4.70
CA ASP A 368 13.19 12.50 4.39
C ASP A 368 13.69 13.47 5.47
N LYS A 369 12.81 13.93 6.37
CA LYS A 369 13.12 14.89 7.45
C LYS A 369 13.39 14.24 8.80
N GLY A 370 13.23 12.93 8.95
CA GLY A 370 13.37 12.24 10.22
C GLY A 370 12.25 11.24 10.51
N MET A 371 12.36 10.59 11.67
CA MET A 371 11.30 9.75 12.23
C MET A 371 10.09 10.63 12.60
N VAL A 372 8.87 10.14 12.37
CA VAL A 372 7.63 10.88 12.59
C VAL A 372 6.76 10.13 13.59
N ASP A 373 6.52 10.76 14.75
CA ASP A 373 5.44 10.38 15.66
C ASP A 373 4.13 10.93 15.07
N VAL A 374 3.35 10.02 14.48
CA VAL A 374 2.15 10.37 13.72
C VAL A 374 1.01 10.74 14.65
N ASP A 375 0.95 10.16 15.85
CA ASP A 375 -0.07 10.50 16.85
C ASP A 375 0.06 11.96 17.31
N GLN A 376 1.31 12.43 17.43
CA GLN A 376 1.63 13.79 17.86
C GLN A 376 1.93 14.75 16.71
N PHE A 377 1.91 14.25 15.46
CA PHE A 377 2.29 15.00 14.25
C PHE A 377 3.60 15.77 14.37
N ARG A 378 4.65 15.11 14.90
CA ARG A 378 5.97 15.74 15.06
C ARG A 378 7.12 14.84 14.62
N LEU A 379 8.23 15.48 14.24
CA LEU A 379 9.50 14.78 14.07
C LEU A 379 10.05 14.38 15.45
N ILE A 380 10.64 13.19 15.51
CA ILE A 380 11.36 12.70 16.68
C ILE A 380 12.79 12.36 16.28
N GLY A 381 13.74 12.71 17.15
CA GLY A 381 15.18 12.65 16.85
C GLY A 381 15.89 13.87 17.38
#